data_AF-A0A1M5NN15-F1
#
_entry.id   AF-A0A1M5NN15-F1
#
_cell.length_a   1.000
_cell.length_b   1.000
_cell.length_c   1.000
_cell.angle_alpha   90.00
_cell.angle_beta   90.00
_cell.angle_gamma   90.00
#
_symmetry.space_group_name_H-M   'P 1'
#
loop_
_entity.id
_entity.type
_entity.pdbx_description
1 polymer ?
#
loop_
_entity_poly.entity_id
_entity_poly.type
_entity_poly.pdbx_seq_one_letter_code
_entity_poly.pdbx_strand_id
1 'polypeptide(L)' 'MKPLKEKLLIKDATINKVQYDTEWFYKLEDMAFYLKEDLSEVEFVHLPMRIDGEEEFVKCATFEDILRGRKEL' A
#
# COMPACT_ATOMS: atom_id res chain seq x y z
N MET A 1 0.59 2.10 20.87
CA MET A 1 0.11 2.06 19.48
C MET A 1 0.12 3.48 18.90
N LYS A 2 0.90 3.76 17.86
CA LYS A 2 0.74 5.01 17.11
C LYS A 2 -0.40 4.77 16.10
N PRO A 3 -1.51 5.51 16.16
CA PRO A 3 -2.56 5.38 15.15
C PRO A 3 -1.96 5.81 13.81
N LEU A 4 -1.95 4.89 12.85
CA LEU A 4 -1.69 5.19 11.46
C LEU A 4 -2.75 6.18 11.00
N LYS A 5 -2.39 7.47 10.92
CA LYS A 5 -3.28 8.46 10.34
C LYS A 5 -3.15 8.34 8.83
N GLU A 6 -4.20 7.87 8.19
CA GLU A 6 -4.36 7.84 6.73
C GLU A 6 -3.92 9.18 6.09
N LYS A 7 -4.25 10.30 6.73
CA LYS A 7 -3.81 11.65 6.31
C LYS A 7 -2.30 11.87 6.25
N LEU A 8 -1.50 11.15 7.05
CA LEU A 8 -0.04 11.20 7.00
C LEU A 8 0.49 10.39 5.82
N LEU A 9 -0.06 9.20 5.58
CA LEU A 9 0.29 8.35 4.43
C LEU A 9 -0.12 9.00 3.10
N ILE A 10 -1.26 9.69 3.09
CA ILE A 10 -1.75 10.43 1.92
C ILE A 10 -0.82 11.59 1.59
N LYS A 11 -0.33 12.30 2.61
CA LYS A 11 0.60 13.43 2.44
C LYS A 11 2.02 13.02 2.08
N ASP A 12 2.42 11.80 2.42
CA ASP A 12 3.76 11.33 2.12
C ASP A 12 3.88 10.95 0.64
N ALA A 13 4.83 11.60 -0.04
CA ALA A 13 5.06 11.43 -1.47
C ALA A 13 5.86 10.16 -1.79
N THR A 14 6.43 9.51 -0.76
CA THR A 14 7.19 8.26 -0.93
C THR A 14 6.31 7.03 -1.07
N ILE A 15 5.00 7.15 -0.82
CA ILE A 15 4.06 6.03 -0.90
C ILE A 15 3.33 6.08 -2.24
N ASN A 16 3.63 5.11 -3.10
CA ASN A 16 2.95 4.95 -4.37
C ASN A 16 1.50 4.52 -4.15
N LYS A 17 0.60 5.22 -4.82
CA LYS A 17 -0.84 4.99 -4.78
C LYS A 17 -1.34 4.79 -6.20
N VAL A 18 -2.08 3.72 -6.41
CA VAL A 18 -2.69 3.39 -7.71
C VAL A 18 -4.20 3.52 -7.54
N GLN A 19 -4.83 4.29 -8.42
CA GLN A 19 -6.27 4.35 -8.48
C GLN A 19 -6.78 3.25 -9.41
N TYR A 20 -7.67 2.41 -8.93
CA TYR A 20 -8.33 1.40 -9.75
C TYR A 20 -9.84 1.47 -9.53
N ASP A 21 -10.56 1.60 -10.63
CA ASP A 21 -12.00 1.83 -10.66
C ASP A 21 -12.40 3.11 -9.90
N THR A 22 -12.77 2.98 -8.62
CA THR A 22 -13.12 4.09 -7.73
C THR A 22 -12.33 4.09 -6.42
N GLU A 23 -11.47 3.10 -6.21
CA GLU A 23 -10.72 2.89 -4.98
C GLU A 23 -9.23 3.18 -5.15
N TRP A 24 -8.58 3.61 -4.07
CA TRP A 24 -7.15 3.87 -4.03
C TRP A 24 -6.42 2.73 -3.32
N PHE A 25 -5.44 2.17 -4.01
CA PHE A 25 -4.61 1.09 -3.51
C PHE A 25 -3.21 1.62 -3.21
N TYR A 26 -2.66 1.19 -2.07
CA TYR A 26 -1.32 1.52 -1.63
C TYR A 26 -0.35 0.42 -2.02
N LYS A 27 0.86 0.81 -2.40
CA LYS A 27 1.94 -0.14 -2.63
C LYS A 27 2.44 -0.70 -1.29
N LEU A 28 2.42 -2.02 -1.15
CA LEU A 28 2.83 -2.68 0.10
C LEU A 28 4.29 -2.40 0.47
N GLU A 29 5.18 -2.36 -0.52
CA GLU A 29 6.60 -2.08 -0.30
C GLU A 29 6.83 -0.72 0.33
N ASP A 30 6.16 0.33 -0.17
CA ASP A 30 6.33 1.67 0.38
C ASP A 30 5.70 1.81 1.75
N MET A 31 4.58 1.13 1.98
CA MET A 31 3.91 1.08 3.28
C MET A 31 4.78 0.35 4.31
N ALA A 32 5.33 -0.81 3.94
CA ALA A 32 6.25 -1.59 4.77
C ALA A 32 7.54 -0.81 5.04
N PHE A 33 8.06 -0.09 4.04
CA PHE A 33 9.23 0.78 4.18
C PHE A 33 8.96 1.95 5.12
N TYR A 34 7.82 2.62 4.96
CA TYR A 34 7.41 3.75 5.79
C TYR A 34 7.15 3.33 7.24
N LEU A 35 6.49 2.19 7.43
CA LEU A 35 6.17 1.65 8.77
C LEU A 35 7.33 0.91 9.41
N LYS A 36 8.31 0.45 8.62
CA LYS A 36 9.34 -0.51 9.01
C LYS A 36 8.75 -1.79 9.59
N GLU A 37 7.61 -2.22 9.06
CA GLU A 37 6.88 -3.41 9.49
C GLU A 37 6.70 -4.35 8.29
N ASP A 38 6.64 -5.66 8.57
CA ASP A 38 6.35 -6.66 7.55
C ASP A 38 4.84 -6.69 7.27
N LEU A 39 4.46 -6.43 6.02
CA LEU A 39 3.08 -6.42 5.55
C LEU A 39 2.79 -7.60 4.61
N SER A 40 3.54 -8.70 4.73
CA SER A 40 3.44 -9.84 3.81
C SER A 40 2.11 -10.59 3.90
N GLU A 41 1.40 -10.49 5.02
CA GLU A 41 0.09 -11.12 5.27
C GLU A 41 -1.11 -10.26 4.82
N VAL A 42 -0.86 -9.06 4.29
CA VAL A 42 -1.92 -8.24 3.70
C VAL A 42 -2.44 -8.94 2.43
N GLU A 43 -3.75 -8.95 2.20
CA GLU A 43 -4.38 -9.50 0.99
C GLU A 43 -4.24 -8.45 -0.12
N PHE A 44 -3.57 -8.78 -1.22
CA PHE A 44 -3.20 -7.82 -2.28
C PHE A 44 -3.85 -8.18 -3.60
N VAL A 45 -4.09 -7.16 -4.41
CA VAL A 45 -4.46 -7.27 -5.82
C VAL A 45 -3.28 -6.89 -6.70
N HIS A 46 -3.07 -7.63 -7.79
CA HIS A 46 -2.07 -7.26 -8.80
C HIS A 46 -2.72 -6.40 -9.86
N LEU A 47 -2.25 -5.16 -9.98
CA LEU A 47 -2.77 -4.20 -10.95
C LEU A 47 -1.67 -3.87 -11.97
N PRO A 48 -2.00 -3.77 -13.27
CA PRO A 48 -1.05 -3.27 -14.25
C PRO A 48 -0.78 -1.79 -13.95
N MET A 49 0.46 -1.48 -13.62
CA MET A 49 0.95 -0.13 -13.40
C MET A 49 2.05 0.16 -14.40
N ARG A 50 2.00 1.36 -14.97
CA ARG A 50 3.03 1.81 -15.91
C ARG A 50 4.16 2.48 -15.13
N ILE A 51 5.30 1.81 -15.01
CA ILE A 51 6.51 2.30 -14.34
C ILE A 51 7.61 2.42 -15.40
N ASP A 52 8.27 3.57 -15.47
CA ASP A 52 9.36 3.83 -16.44
C ASP A 52 9.01 3.54 -17.92
N GLY A 53 7.72 3.59 -18.26
CA GLY A 53 7.23 3.34 -19.62
C GLY A 53 6.84 1.89 -19.91
N GLU A 54 7.16 0.95 -19.01
CA GLU A 54 6.79 -0.46 -19.07
C GLU A 54 5.54 -0.75 -18.22
N GLU A 55 4.68 -1.65 -18.69
CA GLU A 55 3.55 -2.15 -17.88
C GLU A 55 4.05 -3.31 -17.01
N GLU A 56 4.08 -3.09 -15.70
CA GLU A 56 4.38 -4.11 -14.72
C GLU A 56 3.17 -4.40 -13.84
N PHE A 57 2.95 -5.68 -13.53
CA PHE A 57 1.94 -6.08 -12.57
C PHE A 57 2.48 -5.86 -11.17
N VAL A 58 2.06 -4.77 -10.54
CA VAL A 58 2.48 -4.41 -9.19
C VAL A 58 1.46 -4.89 -8.16
N LYS A 59 1.99 -5.28 -7.01
CA LYS A 59 1.23 -5.78 -5.87
C LYS A 59 0.75 -4.62 -5.00
N CYS A 60 -0.56 -4.38 -4.96
CA CYS A 60 -1.19 -3.27 -4.25
C CYS A 60 -2.25 -3.75 -3.24
N ALA A 61 -2.53 -2.98 -2.18
CA ALA A 61 -3.52 -3.32 -1.16
C ALA A 61 -4.28 -2.08 -0.66
N THR A 62 -5.49 -2.27 -0.13
CA THR A 62 -6.26 -1.17 0.48
C THR A 62 -5.71 -0.84 1.88
N PHE A 63 -6.04 0.35 2.39
CA PHE A 63 -5.65 0.72 3.75
C PHE A 63 -6.26 -0.22 4.81
N GLU A 64 -7.51 -0.65 4.60
CA GLU A 64 -8.19 -1.59 5.50
C GLU A 64 -7.52 -2.96 5.51
N ASP A 65 -7.13 -3.50 4.35
CA ASP A 65 -6.37 -4.74 4.25
C ASP A 65 -5.00 -4.62 4.94
N ILE A 66 -4.34 -3.47 4.80
CA ILE A 66 -3.05 -3.21 5.48
C ILE A 66 -3.23 -3.20 7.00
N LEU A 67 -4.30 -2.58 7.50
CA LEU A 67 -4.61 -2.59 8.92
C LEU A 67 -4.98 -3.99 9.41
N ARG A 68 -5.69 -4.80 8.59
CA ARG A 68 -6.09 -6.17 8.93
C ARG A 68 -4.92 -7.15 8.91
N GLY A 69 -4.04 -7.03 7.92
CA GLY A 69 -2.86 -7.89 7.74
C GLY A 69 -1.72 -7.56 8.70
N ARG A 70 -1.79 -6.44 9.41
CA ARG A 70 -0.87 -6.14 10.51
C ARG A 70 -1.17 -7.09 11.68
N LYS A 71 -0.39 -8.16 11.81
CA LYS A 71 -0.40 -9.00 13.02
C LYS A 71 -0.05 -8.13 14.23
N GLU A 72 -1.03 -7.92 15.11
CA GLU A 72 -0.73 -7.60 16.49
C GLU A 72 -0.01 -8.81 17.10
N LEU A 73 1.30 -8.67 17.32
CA LEU A 73 2.11 -9.54 18.17
C LEU A 73 2.47 -8.77 19.44
#